data_AF-A0A1G2XJF0-F1
#
_entry.id   AF-A0A1G2XJF0-F1
#
_cell.length_a   1.000
_cell.length_b   1.000
_cell.length_c   1.000
_cell.angle_alpha   90.00
_cell.angle_beta   90.00
_cell.angle_gamma   90.00
#
_symmetry.space_group_name_H-M   'P 1'
#
loop_
_entity.id
_entity.type
_entity.pdbx_description
1 polymer ?
#
loop_
_entity_poly.entity_id
_entity_poly.type
_entity_poly.pdbx_seq_one_letter_code
_entity_poly.pdbx_strand_id
1 'polypeptide(L)'
;MSLLKSFKSWYKGWDGELTIKLMQWWYLDKNTYHIFNNIILPKSGGGTTQIDHIIISVYGIFVIETKNMNGWIYGSEKDTKWTQVFFSKKYSFQNPLRQNYQHIKTISEILKIPEGKFHSVIMFIGDCELKTNIPENVFLKGYTKYIKSKTEKILTEKEVSTIIEGITAYKLPSNRKTKNKHIQHVKSIKENKLQT
;
A
#
# COMPACT_ATOMS: atom_id res chain seq x y z
N MET A 1 3.61 20.48 13.83
CA MET A 1 3.23 19.31 14.67
C MET A 1 2.27 18.45 13.87
N SER A 2 2.45 17.12 13.80
CA SER A 2 1.57 16.14 13.07
C SER A 2 1.96 15.72 11.64
N LEU A 3 3.12 15.05 11.49
CA LEU A 3 3.33 14.02 10.44
C LEU A 3 3.86 12.70 11.03
N LEU A 4 4.25 12.70 12.31
CA LEU A 4 4.81 11.56 13.06
C LEU A 4 3.76 10.76 13.84
N LYS A 5 2.50 11.19 13.90
CA LYS A 5 1.42 10.49 14.62
C LYS A 5 0.84 9.28 13.86
N SER A 6 1.22 9.09 12.60
CA SER A 6 0.47 8.27 11.63
C SER A 6 0.27 6.79 12.02
N PHE A 7 1.30 6.08 12.51
CA PHE A 7 1.18 4.62 12.61
C PHE A 7 1.13 4.01 14.03
N LYS A 8 1.39 4.77 15.10
CA LYS A 8 1.36 4.23 16.50
C LYS A 8 0.07 4.60 17.24
N SER A 9 -0.61 5.66 16.80
CA SER A 9 -1.95 6.03 17.29
C SER A 9 -3.05 5.14 16.71
N TRP A 10 -2.79 4.53 15.53
CA TRP A 10 -3.80 3.81 14.74
C TRP A 10 -4.29 2.49 15.35
N TYR A 11 -3.41 1.71 15.98
CA TYR A 11 -3.78 0.45 16.64
C TYR A 11 -4.57 0.62 17.95
N LYS A 12 -4.61 1.83 18.54
CA LYS A 12 -5.22 2.05 19.87
C LYS A 12 -6.65 2.61 19.84
N GLY A 13 -7.23 2.85 18.66
CA GLY A 13 -8.54 3.48 18.53
C GLY A 13 -9.25 3.10 17.23
N TRP A 14 -9.45 1.81 17.00
CA TRP A 14 -10.24 1.35 15.86
C TRP A 14 -11.73 1.41 16.17
N ASP A 15 -12.48 1.98 15.25
CA ASP A 15 -13.88 1.65 15.03
C ASP A 15 -13.95 0.30 14.29
N GLY A 16 -14.84 -0.58 14.72
CA GLY A 16 -14.94 -1.96 14.23
C GLY A 16 -15.21 -2.06 12.73
N GLU A 17 -15.86 -1.06 12.13
CA GLU A 17 -16.12 -1.05 10.68
C GLU A 17 -14.83 -0.85 9.86
N LEU A 18 -13.92 0.01 10.32
CA LEU A 18 -12.62 0.23 9.68
C LEU A 18 -11.75 -1.02 9.75
N THR A 19 -11.81 -1.75 10.87
CA THR A 19 -11.20 -3.07 11.04
C THR A 19 -11.65 -4.04 9.97
N ILE A 20 -12.96 -4.17 9.81
CA ILE A 20 -13.58 -5.13 8.89
C ILE A 20 -13.20 -4.79 7.46
N LYS A 21 -13.29 -3.52 7.05
CA LYS A 21 -12.93 -3.08 5.68
C LYS A 21 -11.51 -3.49 5.31
N LEU A 22 -10.57 -3.42 6.25
CA LEU A 22 -9.19 -3.83 6.05
C LEU A 22 -9.06 -5.35 6.02
N MET A 23 -9.52 -6.03 7.07
CA MET A 23 -9.27 -7.45 7.31
C MET A 23 -10.05 -8.42 6.41
N GLN A 24 -10.72 -7.94 5.35
CA GLN A 24 -11.42 -8.79 4.37
C GLN A 24 -10.52 -9.86 3.75
N TRP A 25 -9.20 -9.64 3.69
CA TRP A 25 -8.25 -10.66 3.22
C TRP A 25 -8.23 -11.93 4.10
N TRP A 26 -8.73 -11.89 5.35
CA TRP A 26 -8.86 -13.10 6.18
C TRP A 26 -9.84 -14.13 5.61
N TYR A 27 -10.72 -13.72 4.69
CA TYR A 27 -11.59 -14.60 3.91
C TYR A 27 -10.95 -15.15 2.64
N LEU A 28 -9.66 -14.90 2.42
CA LEU A 28 -8.88 -15.57 1.40
C LEU A 28 -8.39 -16.92 1.94
N ASP A 29 -8.34 -17.92 1.06
CA ASP A 29 -7.80 -19.23 1.41
C ASP A 29 -6.32 -19.10 1.80
N LYS A 30 -6.01 -19.43 3.05
CA LYS A 30 -4.66 -19.28 3.62
C LYS A 30 -3.64 -20.22 3.01
N ASN A 31 -4.08 -21.29 2.35
CA ASN A 31 -3.19 -22.20 1.62
C ASN A 31 -2.77 -21.62 0.26
N THR A 32 -3.56 -20.68 -0.29
CA THR A 32 -3.31 -20.08 -1.60
C THR A 32 -2.77 -18.65 -1.48
N TYR A 33 -3.19 -17.89 -0.47
CA TYR A 33 -2.88 -16.47 -0.32
C TYR A 33 -2.08 -16.22 0.97
N HIS A 34 -0.84 -15.76 0.80
CA HIS A 34 0.10 -15.46 1.89
C HIS A 34 0.23 -13.95 2.09
N ILE A 35 0.11 -13.49 3.33
CA ILE A 35 -0.12 -12.08 3.63
C ILE A 35 0.99 -11.50 4.49
N PHE A 36 1.55 -10.38 4.05
CA PHE A 36 2.48 -9.56 4.80
C PHE A 36 1.86 -8.19 5.08
N ASN A 37 1.88 -7.76 6.34
CA ASN A 37 1.28 -6.50 6.78
C ASN A 37 2.34 -5.57 7.34
N ASN A 38 2.26 -4.28 6.99
CA ASN A 38 3.07 -3.20 7.53
C ASN A 38 4.58 -3.53 7.48
N ILE A 39 5.07 -3.88 6.28
CA ILE A 39 6.47 -4.20 6.09
C ILE A 39 7.27 -2.96 5.65
N ILE A 40 8.52 -2.90 6.07
CA ILE A 40 9.46 -1.87 5.61
C ILE A 40 10.57 -2.57 4.84
N LEU A 41 10.77 -2.16 3.59
CA LEU A 41 11.83 -2.66 2.72
C LEU A 41 12.88 -1.56 2.48
N PRO A 42 14.17 -1.92 2.37
CA PRO A 42 15.17 -1.00 1.84
C PRO A 42 14.87 -0.66 0.38
N LYS A 43 15.38 0.45 -0.15
CA LYS A 43 15.35 0.75 -1.59
C LYS A 43 16.75 0.63 -2.18
N SER A 44 16.87 0.20 -3.42
CA SER A 44 18.15 0.05 -4.13
C SER A 44 18.97 1.35 -4.15
N GLY A 45 18.31 2.50 -4.36
CA GLY A 45 18.92 3.84 -4.35
C GLY A 45 19.04 4.50 -2.97
N GLY A 46 18.88 3.73 -1.88
CA GLY A 46 18.94 4.24 -0.51
C GLY A 46 17.59 4.69 0.07
N GLY A 47 17.52 4.69 1.39
CA GLY A 47 16.29 4.92 2.14
C GLY A 47 15.42 3.66 2.26
N THR A 48 14.14 3.84 2.58
CA THR A 48 13.19 2.75 2.80
C THR A 48 11.83 3.07 2.21
N THR A 49 11.05 2.03 1.98
CA THR A 49 9.63 2.13 1.62
C THR A 49 8.82 1.31 2.61
N GLN A 50 7.69 1.84 3.07
CA GLN A 50 6.75 1.11 3.92
C GLN A 50 5.57 0.70 3.04
N ILE A 51 5.17 -0.56 3.13
CA ILE A 51 4.10 -1.15 2.32
C ILE A 51 3.03 -1.67 3.29
N ASP A 52 1.79 -1.23 3.08
CA ASP A 52 0.70 -1.54 4.01
C ASP A 52 0.36 -3.03 3.98
N HIS A 53 0.10 -3.59 2.79
CA HIS A 53 -0.14 -5.01 2.64
C HIS A 53 0.45 -5.56 1.34
N ILE A 54 0.96 -6.79 1.41
CA ILE A 54 1.31 -7.61 0.26
C ILE A 54 0.59 -8.94 0.41
N ILE A 55 -0.09 -9.37 -0.65
CA ILE A 55 -0.70 -10.69 -0.75
C ILE A 55 -0.03 -11.43 -1.91
N ILE A 56 0.45 -12.63 -1.64
CA ILE A 56 1.21 -13.44 -2.59
C ILE A 56 0.44 -14.72 -2.83
N SER A 57 0.25 -15.08 -4.10
CA SER A 57 -0.41 -16.31 -4.52
C SER A 57 0.12 -16.74 -5.88
N VAL A 58 -0.28 -17.93 -6.34
CA VAL A 58 -0.04 -18.37 -7.73
C VAL A 58 -0.66 -17.44 -8.79
N TYR A 59 -1.63 -16.60 -8.41
CA TYR A 59 -2.29 -15.64 -9.31
C TYR A 59 -1.57 -14.28 -9.40
N GLY A 60 -0.48 -14.10 -8.66
CA GLY A 60 0.34 -12.89 -8.66
C GLY A 60 0.57 -12.29 -7.27
N ILE A 61 1.24 -11.14 -7.27
CA ILE A 61 1.63 -10.38 -6.09
C ILE A 61 0.77 -9.11 -6.02
N PHE A 62 -0.17 -9.06 -5.08
CA PHE A 62 -1.04 -7.92 -4.88
C PHE A 62 -0.41 -6.98 -3.86
N VAL A 63 -0.10 -5.76 -4.28
CA VAL A 63 0.44 -4.71 -3.39
C VAL A 63 -0.68 -3.74 -3.11
N ILE A 64 -1.06 -3.60 -1.84
CA ILE A 64 -2.20 -2.80 -1.42
C ILE A 64 -1.71 -1.56 -0.69
N GLU A 65 -2.10 -0.39 -1.20
CA GLU A 65 -1.92 0.90 -0.53
C GLU A 65 -3.25 1.32 0.10
N THR A 66 -3.24 1.63 1.40
CA THR A 66 -4.43 2.02 2.14
C THR A 66 -4.46 3.52 2.38
N LYS A 67 -5.59 4.16 2.05
CA LYS A 67 -5.87 5.56 2.37
C LYS A 67 -7.04 5.67 3.33
N ASN A 68 -6.74 6.12 4.56
CA ASN A 68 -7.78 6.49 5.52
C ASN A 68 -8.12 7.97 5.35
N MET A 69 -9.13 8.26 4.54
CA MET A 69 -9.51 9.62 4.17
C MET A 69 -11.03 9.76 4.17
N ASN A 70 -11.51 10.94 4.54
CA ASN A 70 -12.93 11.30 4.52
C ASN A 70 -13.18 12.46 3.54
N GLY A 71 -14.44 12.67 3.15
CA GLY A 71 -14.85 13.75 2.26
C GLY A 71 -14.68 13.41 0.79
N TRP A 72 -14.44 14.41 -0.06
CA TRP A 72 -14.36 14.20 -1.50
C TRP A 72 -12.93 14.07 -1.97
N ILE A 73 -12.66 13.06 -2.79
CA ILE A 73 -11.34 12.81 -3.36
C ILE A 73 -11.40 13.07 -4.87
N TYR A 74 -10.49 13.90 -5.35
CA TYR A 74 -10.34 14.25 -6.75
C TYR A 74 -8.96 13.84 -7.25
N GLY A 75 -8.90 13.15 -8.38
CA GLY A 75 -7.66 12.84 -9.06
C GLY A 75 -7.81 11.81 -10.17
N SER A 76 -6.82 11.77 -11.04
CA SER A 76 -6.71 10.82 -12.15
C SER A 76 -5.42 10.02 -12.06
N GLU A 77 -5.29 8.98 -12.87
CA GLU A 77 -4.08 8.15 -12.95
C GLU A 77 -2.84 8.96 -13.33
N LYS A 78 -3.00 9.94 -14.22
CA LYS A 78 -1.90 10.74 -14.77
C LYS A 78 -1.38 11.80 -13.78
N ASP A 79 -2.21 12.19 -12.80
CA ASP A 79 -1.84 13.25 -11.87
C ASP A 79 -0.68 12.86 -10.96
N THR A 80 0.20 13.82 -10.65
CA THR A 80 1.27 13.61 -9.65
C THR A 80 0.72 13.59 -8.22
N LYS A 81 -0.33 14.38 -7.98
CA LYS A 81 -1.00 14.55 -6.69
C LYS A 81 -2.51 14.51 -6.87
N TRP A 82 -3.20 13.98 -5.87
CA TRP A 82 -4.65 14.03 -5.74
C TRP A 82 -5.03 15.10 -4.72
N THR A 83 -6.31 15.48 -4.71
CA THR A 83 -6.85 16.50 -3.81
C THR A 83 -7.99 15.91 -2.99
N GLN A 84 -7.91 16.08 -1.68
CA GLN A 84 -8.99 15.84 -0.75
C GLN A 84 -9.69 17.17 -0.45
N VAL A 85 -11.01 17.19 -0.54
CA VAL A 85 -11.86 18.25 0.01
C VAL A 85 -12.56 17.68 1.23
N PHE A 86 -12.26 18.23 2.40
CA PHE A 86 -12.87 17.82 3.65
C PHE A 86 -13.38 19.06 4.38
N PHE A 87 -14.70 19.13 4.58
CA PHE A 87 -15.41 20.38 4.86
C PHE A 87 -15.06 21.44 3.79
N SER A 88 -14.67 22.65 4.21
CA SER A 88 -14.32 23.75 3.31
C SER A 88 -12.83 23.83 2.99
N LYS A 89 -12.04 22.80 3.31
CA LYS A 89 -10.57 22.81 3.14
C LYS A 89 -10.11 21.81 2.09
N LYS A 90 -9.13 22.23 1.29
CA LYS A 90 -8.48 21.41 0.26
C LYS A 90 -7.09 20.98 0.73
N TYR A 91 -6.79 19.69 0.60
CA TYR A 91 -5.52 19.09 0.96
C TYR A 91 -4.98 18.30 -0.23
N SER A 92 -3.81 18.69 -0.73
CA SER A 92 -3.13 17.92 -1.76
C SER A 92 -2.29 16.81 -1.14
N PHE A 93 -2.32 15.62 -1.74
CA PHE A 93 -1.54 14.46 -1.32
C PHE A 93 -0.98 13.73 -2.53
N GLN A 94 0.08 12.93 -2.33
CA GLN A 94 0.67 12.15 -3.41
C GLN A 94 -0.36 11.18 -4.00
N ASN A 95 -0.40 11.07 -5.34
CA ASN A 95 -1.26 10.10 -6.00
C ASN A 95 -0.95 8.68 -5.48
N PRO A 96 -1.93 7.97 -4.91
CA PRO A 96 -1.73 6.66 -4.31
C PRO A 96 -1.29 5.60 -5.33
N LEU A 97 -1.72 5.70 -6.59
CA LEU A 97 -1.30 4.79 -7.66
C LEU A 97 0.20 4.89 -7.92
N ARG A 98 0.71 6.13 -7.98
CA ARG A 98 2.14 6.38 -8.19
C ARG A 98 2.96 5.95 -6.98
N GLN A 99 2.42 6.14 -5.78
CA GLN A 99 3.04 5.63 -4.56
C GLN A 99 3.13 4.09 -4.59
N ASN A 100 2.03 3.42 -4.92
CA ASN A 100 1.98 1.97 -4.97
C ASN A 100 2.84 1.36 -6.07
N TYR A 101 2.96 2.04 -7.22
CA TYR A 101 3.93 1.67 -8.25
C TYR A 101 5.37 1.69 -7.73
N GLN A 102 5.74 2.67 -6.90
CA GLN A 102 7.08 2.69 -6.28
C GLN A 102 7.28 1.53 -5.28
N HIS A 103 6.22 1.09 -4.59
CA HIS A 103 6.26 -0.12 -3.76
C HIS A 103 6.51 -1.36 -4.62
N ILE A 104 5.75 -1.53 -5.70
CA ILE A 104 5.92 -2.62 -6.68
C ILE A 104 7.34 -2.60 -7.24
N LYS A 105 7.82 -1.44 -7.70
CA LYS A 105 9.17 -1.29 -8.26
C LYS A 105 10.24 -1.73 -7.28
N THR A 106 10.10 -1.33 -6.01
CA THR A 106 11.03 -1.72 -4.94
C THR A 106 11.06 -3.25 -4.76
N ILE A 107 9.91 -3.92 -4.70
CA ILE A 107 9.85 -5.38 -4.56
C ILE A 107 10.43 -6.06 -5.81
N SER A 108 10.04 -5.58 -6.99
CA SER A 108 10.50 -6.07 -8.30
C SER A 108 12.02 -6.03 -8.41
N GLU A 109 12.67 -4.92 -8.02
CA GLU A 109 14.12 -4.78 -8.08
C GLU A 109 14.82 -5.70 -7.08
N ILE A 110 14.36 -5.73 -5.83
CA ILE A 110 15.01 -6.49 -4.75
C ILE A 110 14.93 -7.99 -5.01
N LEU A 111 13.78 -8.46 -5.47
CA LEU A 111 13.52 -9.88 -5.70
C LEU A 111 13.75 -10.30 -7.16
N LYS A 112 14.11 -9.36 -8.04
CA LYS A 112 14.29 -9.56 -9.50
C LYS A 112 13.06 -10.18 -10.18
N ILE A 113 11.87 -9.74 -9.80
CA ILE A 113 10.59 -10.24 -10.33
C ILE A 113 10.07 -9.29 -11.41
N PRO A 114 9.64 -9.78 -12.58
CA PRO A 114 9.02 -8.93 -13.60
C PRO A 114 7.77 -8.20 -13.07
N GLU A 115 7.64 -6.91 -13.39
CA GLU A 115 6.52 -6.08 -12.93
C GLU A 115 5.15 -6.61 -13.37
N GLY A 116 5.07 -7.35 -14.49
CA GLY A 116 3.85 -8.02 -14.96
C GLY A 116 3.30 -9.11 -14.03
N LYS A 117 4.03 -9.51 -12.97
CA LYS A 117 3.53 -10.43 -11.93
C LYS A 117 2.80 -9.72 -10.79
N PHE A 118 2.75 -8.38 -10.80
CA PHE A 118 2.19 -7.57 -9.73
C PHE A 118 0.83 -7.00 -10.11
N HIS A 119 -0.05 -6.91 -9.11
CA HIS A 119 -1.33 -6.22 -9.19
C HIS A 119 -1.32 -5.07 -8.19
N SER A 120 -1.42 -3.83 -8.67
CA SER A 120 -1.59 -2.65 -7.82
C SER A 120 -3.02 -2.58 -7.32
N VAL A 121 -3.24 -2.35 -6.02
CA VAL A 121 -4.57 -2.18 -5.42
C VAL A 121 -4.54 -0.97 -4.48
N ILE A 122 -5.46 -0.03 -4.67
CA ILE A 122 -5.62 1.12 -3.78
C ILE A 122 -6.93 0.95 -3.01
N MET A 123 -6.87 1.03 -1.68
CA MET A 123 -8.04 0.89 -0.82
C MET A 123 -8.27 2.14 0.00
N PHE A 124 -9.38 2.83 -0.24
CA PHE A 124 -9.87 3.92 0.61
C PHE A 124 -10.82 3.35 1.66
N ILE A 125 -10.50 3.53 2.94
CA ILE A 125 -11.24 2.89 4.05
C ILE A 125 -12.10 3.86 4.88
N GLY A 126 -11.88 5.16 4.72
CA GLY A 126 -12.67 6.19 5.39
C GLY A 126 -14.00 6.47 4.70
N ASP A 127 -14.73 7.45 5.23
CA ASP A 127 -16.00 7.92 4.68
C ASP A 127 -15.73 8.98 3.59
N CYS A 128 -15.37 8.49 2.40
CA CYS A 128 -15.06 9.33 1.27
C CYS A 128 -15.77 8.92 -0.01
N GLU A 129 -15.88 9.89 -0.91
CA GLU A 129 -16.44 9.73 -2.25
C GLU A 129 -15.40 10.14 -3.29
N LEU A 130 -15.18 9.28 -4.28
CA LEU A 130 -14.33 9.58 -5.43
C LEU A 130 -15.15 10.41 -6.42
N LYS A 131 -14.74 11.65 -6.67
CA LYS A 131 -15.45 12.64 -7.50
C LYS A 131 -14.95 12.71 -8.95
N THR A 132 -14.04 11.82 -9.32
CA THR A 132 -13.46 11.68 -10.66
C THR A 132 -13.60 10.24 -11.13
N ASN A 133 -13.33 9.97 -12.42
CA ASN A 133 -13.34 8.60 -12.93
C ASN A 133 -12.42 7.72 -12.07
N ILE A 134 -12.99 6.60 -11.61
CA ILE A 134 -12.35 5.67 -10.70
C ILE A 134 -11.53 4.68 -11.54
N PRO A 135 -10.20 4.64 -11.39
CA PRO A 135 -9.37 3.59 -11.99
C PRO A 135 -9.80 2.21 -11.50
N GLU A 136 -9.71 1.19 -12.36
CA GLU A 136 -10.21 -0.17 -12.07
C GLU A 136 -9.62 -0.79 -10.80
N ASN A 137 -8.46 -0.32 -10.38
CA ASN A 137 -7.73 -0.82 -9.23
C ASN A 137 -7.85 0.06 -7.96
N VAL A 138 -8.79 1.00 -7.95
CA VAL A 138 -9.06 1.89 -6.80
C VAL A 138 -10.43 1.55 -6.21
N PHE A 139 -10.45 1.19 -4.93
CA PHE A 139 -11.63 0.65 -4.26
C PHE A 139 -12.02 1.43 -3.01
N LEU A 140 -13.33 1.63 -2.82
CA LEU A 140 -13.93 2.04 -1.53
C LEU A 140 -14.35 0.82 -0.70
N LYS A 141 -14.63 -0.31 -1.37
CA LYS A 141 -15.09 -1.58 -0.81
C LYS A 141 -14.79 -2.73 -1.77
N GLY A 142 -14.75 -3.95 -1.26
CA GLY A 142 -14.74 -5.15 -2.10
C GLY A 142 -13.46 -5.40 -2.90
N TYR A 143 -12.31 -4.82 -2.54
CA TYR A 143 -11.03 -5.08 -3.22
C TYR A 143 -10.66 -6.58 -3.25
N THR A 144 -11.16 -7.38 -2.31
CA THR A 144 -10.97 -8.84 -2.30
C THR A 144 -11.67 -9.54 -3.46
N LYS A 145 -12.77 -9.00 -3.99
CA LYS A 145 -13.40 -9.51 -5.21
C LYS A 145 -12.48 -9.32 -6.43
N TYR A 146 -11.78 -8.19 -6.49
CA TYR A 146 -10.75 -7.96 -7.51
C TYR A 146 -9.57 -8.93 -7.39
N ILE A 147 -9.12 -9.21 -6.16
CA ILE A 147 -8.08 -10.23 -5.93
C ILE A 147 -8.56 -11.61 -6.41
N LYS A 148 -9.77 -12.01 -6.02
CA LYS A 148 -10.36 -13.31 -6.38
C LYS A 148 -10.72 -13.43 -7.86
N SER A 149 -10.89 -12.33 -8.59
CA SER A 149 -11.16 -12.37 -10.04
C SER A 149 -9.92 -12.71 -10.86
N LYS A 150 -8.72 -12.65 -10.28
CA LYS A 150 -7.50 -13.13 -10.91
C LYS A 150 -7.40 -14.64 -10.73
N THR A 151 -7.62 -15.37 -11.81
CA THR A 151 -7.63 -16.85 -11.83
C THR A 151 -6.52 -17.46 -12.66
N GLU A 152 -5.83 -16.66 -13.47
CA GLU A 152 -4.69 -17.12 -14.27
C GLU A 152 -3.48 -17.37 -13.36
N LYS A 153 -2.96 -18.60 -13.39
CA LYS A 153 -1.75 -18.96 -12.64
C LYS A 153 -0.52 -18.40 -13.37
N ILE A 154 -0.08 -17.24 -12.92
CA ILE A 154 1.11 -16.57 -13.45
C ILE A 154 2.37 -16.84 -12.61
N LEU A 155 2.25 -17.51 -11.46
CA LEU A 155 3.36 -17.96 -10.63
C LEU A 155 3.19 -19.44 -10.28
N THR A 156 4.30 -20.15 -10.19
CA THR A 156 4.39 -21.52 -9.66
C THR A 156 4.46 -21.50 -8.13
N GLU A 157 4.10 -22.61 -7.48
CA GLU A 157 4.23 -22.76 -6.02
C GLU A 157 5.67 -22.54 -5.54
N LYS A 158 6.66 -22.97 -6.33
CA LYS A 158 8.08 -22.74 -6.03
C LYS A 158 8.42 -21.26 -6.06
N GLU A 159 7.96 -20.52 -7.08
CA GLU A 159 8.14 -19.07 -7.13
C GLU A 159 7.46 -18.39 -5.94
N VAL A 160 6.23 -18.79 -5.59
CA VAL A 160 5.53 -18.27 -4.40
C VAL A 160 6.38 -18.46 -3.14
N SER A 161 6.92 -19.66 -2.89
CA SER A 161 7.81 -19.92 -1.74
C SER A 161 9.05 -19.02 -1.76
N THR A 162 9.73 -18.93 -2.91
CA THR A 162 10.92 -18.08 -3.07
C THR A 162 10.62 -16.60 -2.82
N ILE A 163 9.46 -16.11 -3.25
CA ILE A 163 9.04 -14.72 -3.01
C ILE A 163 8.79 -14.48 -1.52
N ILE A 164 8.10 -15.41 -0.84
CA ILE A 164 7.82 -15.34 0.60
C ILE A 164 9.12 -15.31 1.41
N GLU A 165 10.07 -16.18 1.08
CA GLU A 165 11.40 -16.23 1.68
C GLU A 165 12.16 -14.93 1.43
N GLY A 166 12.15 -14.43 0.19
CA GLY A 166 12.78 -13.17 -0.18
C GLY A 166 12.22 -11.98 0.61
N ILE A 167 10.90 -11.79 0.65
CA ILE A 167 10.28 -10.72 1.45
C ILE A 167 10.64 -10.86 2.93
N THR A 168 10.68 -12.08 3.45
CA THR A 168 11.05 -12.35 4.85
C THR A 168 12.51 -12.01 5.14
N ALA A 169 13.42 -12.25 4.19
CA ALA A 169 14.83 -11.92 4.33
C ALA A 169 15.10 -10.41 4.22
N TYR A 170 14.40 -9.71 3.31
CA TYR A 170 14.63 -8.29 3.06
C TYR A 170 13.84 -7.33 3.98
N LYS A 171 12.74 -7.79 4.59
CA LYS A 171 11.98 -6.93 5.51
C LYS A 171 12.84 -6.51 6.70
N LEU A 172 12.85 -5.22 6.96
CA LEU A 172 13.53 -4.68 8.13
C LEU A 172 12.78 -5.09 9.41
N PRO A 173 13.49 -5.24 10.55
CA PRO A 173 12.85 -5.60 11.81
C PRO A 173 11.72 -4.62 12.17
N SER A 174 10.56 -5.16 12.53
CA SER A 174 9.38 -4.38 12.95
C SER A 174 9.55 -3.84 14.37
N ASN A 175 10.51 -2.93 14.55
CA ASN A 175 10.81 -2.30 15.83
C ASN A 175 10.77 -0.75 15.73
N ARG A 176 10.79 -0.11 16.91
CA ARG A 176 10.68 1.36 17.00
C ARG A 176 11.84 2.08 16.29
N LYS A 177 13.04 1.50 16.28
CA LYS A 177 14.22 2.08 15.63
C LYS A 177 14.04 2.14 14.11
N THR A 178 13.65 1.04 13.49
CA THR A 178 13.34 0.97 12.05
C THR A 178 12.25 1.98 11.67
N LYS A 179 11.14 1.98 12.44
CA LYS A 179 10.03 2.91 12.21
C LYS A 179 10.44 4.38 12.34
N ASN A 180 11.22 4.73 13.34
CA ASN A 180 11.70 6.11 13.52
C ASN A 180 12.62 6.54 12.36
N LYS A 181 13.55 5.68 11.94
CA LYS A 181 14.43 5.94 10.78
C LYS A 181 13.61 6.16 9.50
N HIS A 182 12.60 5.32 9.28
CA HIS A 182 11.69 5.46 8.15
C HIS A 182 10.99 6.82 8.18
N ILE A 183 10.39 7.21 9.31
CA ILE A 183 9.66 8.48 9.40
C ILE A 183 10.59 9.69 9.24
N GLN A 184 11.81 9.63 9.79
CA GLN A 184 12.82 10.68 9.59
C GLN A 184 13.15 10.86 8.10
N HIS A 185 13.36 9.75 7.37
CA HIS A 185 13.60 9.78 5.93
C HIS A 185 12.41 10.34 5.14
N VAL A 186 11.18 9.95 5.47
CA VAL A 186 9.98 10.48 4.80
C VAL A 186 9.84 11.99 5.02
N LYS A 187 10.18 12.49 6.22
CA LYS A 187 10.17 13.92 6.52
C LYS A 187 11.20 14.69 5.70
N SER A 188 12.44 14.22 5.62
CA SER A 188 13.48 14.91 4.86
C SER A 188 13.15 15.00 3.37
N ILE A 189 12.51 13.96 2.80
CA ILE A 189 12.00 14.01 1.42
C ILE A 189 10.95 15.12 1.24
N LYS A 190 10.04 15.29 2.21
CA LYS A 190 8.99 16.32 2.14
C LYS A 190 9.57 17.73 2.27
N GLU A 191 10.55 17.92 3.15
CA GLU A 191 11.23 19.20 3.37
C GLU A 191 12.02 19.62 2.12
N ASN A 192 12.79 18.71 1.53
CA ASN A 192 13.56 19.00 0.31
C ASN A 192 12.66 19.35 -0.88
N LYS A 193 11.48 18.73 -1.00
CA LYS A 193 10.49 19.04 -2.05
C LYS A 193 9.76 20.38 -1.87
N LEU A 194 9.86 21.02 -0.71
CA LEU A 194 9.28 22.34 -0.45
C LEU A 194 10.29 23.47 -0.72
N GLN A 195 11.59 23.13 -0.87
CA GLN A 195 12.68 24.09 -1.09
C GLN A 195 13.11 24.20 -2.56
N THR A 196 12.61 23.30 -3.40
CA THR A 196 12.79 23.23 -4.86
C THR A 196 11.48 23.54 -5.56
#